data_AF-F3C8L8-F1
#
_entry.id   AF-F3C8L8-F1
#
_cell.length_a   1.000
_cell.length_b   1.000
_cell.length_c   1.000
_cell.angle_alpha   90.00
_cell.angle_beta   90.00
_cell.angle_gamma   90.00
#
_symmetry.space_group_name_H-M   'P 1'
#
loop_
_entity.id
_entity.type
_entity.pdbx_description
1 polymer ?
#
loop_
_entity_poly.entity_id
_entity_poly.type
_entity_poly.pdbx_seq_one_letter_code
_entity_poly.pdbx_strand_id
1 'polypeptide(L)'
;MRPTPCASRPIPDEAPTELLRKFKPLGAYLEQRLGMKVEFVPVADYPAVVEALATDRLDMAWLGGFTFVQVDLKTGNAVPLVQREQDAKFTSKFITSDPDVKTLADLKGKTFAFGSG
;
A
#
# COMPACT_ATOMS: atom_id res chain seq x y z
N MET A 1 -23.58 1.60 16.54
CA MET A 1 -22.41 1.92 15.69
C MET A 1 -21.20 2.04 16.59
N ARG A 2 -20.17 1.20 16.43
CA ARG A 2 -18.91 1.36 17.18
C ARG A 2 -18.04 2.37 16.41
N PRO A 3 -17.61 3.50 17.01
CA PRO A 3 -16.74 4.43 16.35
C PRO A 3 -15.30 3.91 16.47
N THR A 4 -14.77 3.33 15.40
CA THR A 4 -13.33 3.08 15.32
C THR A 4 -12.92 3.08 13.85
N PRO A 5 -12.31 4.15 13.33
CA PRO A 5 -11.72 4.17 12.00
C PRO A 5 -10.20 4.09 12.03
N CYS A 6 -9.64 3.12 11.31
CA CYS A 6 -8.20 2.92 11.15
C CYS A 6 -7.77 3.02 9.69
N ALA A 7 -6.83 3.94 9.41
CA ALA A 7 -6.13 4.06 8.14
C ALA A 7 -4.88 3.18 8.18
N SER A 8 -4.70 2.31 7.19
CA SER A 8 -3.54 1.42 7.09
C SER A 8 -2.50 1.87 6.09
N ARG A 9 -1.28 1.45 6.46
CA ARG A 9 0.08 1.71 5.95
C ARG A 9 0.20 1.96 4.43
N PRO A 10 1.10 2.85 3.98
CA PRO A 10 1.70 2.67 2.66
C PRO A 10 2.66 1.47 2.72
N ILE A 11 2.66 0.69 1.64
CA ILE A 11 3.74 -0.16 1.12
C ILE A 11 5.02 -0.22 1.99
N PRO A 12 5.50 -1.43 2.42
CA PRO A 12 6.63 -1.60 3.33
C PRO A 12 7.99 -1.33 2.67
N ASP A 13 8.22 -0.12 2.19
CA ASP A 13 9.48 0.34 1.58
C ASP A 13 10.36 1.13 2.56
N GLU A 14 9.82 1.49 3.74
CA GLU A 14 10.50 2.29 4.77
C GLU A 14 10.29 1.76 6.20
N ALA A 15 11.21 2.12 7.11
CA ALA A 15 11.17 1.72 8.51
C ALA A 15 9.88 2.20 9.24
N PRO A 16 9.30 1.41 10.15
CA PRO A 16 8.01 1.72 10.80
C PRO A 16 7.94 3.09 11.50
N THR A 17 9.05 3.55 12.07
CA THR A 17 9.16 4.84 12.77
C THR A 17 9.09 6.04 11.82
N GLU A 18 9.72 5.96 10.65
CA GLU A 18 9.67 7.02 9.63
C GLU A 18 8.28 7.12 8.99
N LEU A 19 7.63 5.99 8.79
CA LEU A 19 6.25 5.94 8.30
C LEU A 19 5.29 6.61 9.28
N LEU A 20 5.34 6.27 10.57
CA LEU A 20 4.51 6.93 11.58
C LEU A 20 4.74 8.45 11.62
N ARG A 21 5.99 8.91 11.50
CA ARG A 21 6.32 10.33 11.46
C ARG A 21 5.71 11.03 10.24
N LYS A 22 5.78 10.42 9.05
CA LYS A 22 5.24 10.97 7.80
C LYS A 22 3.71 11.04 7.77
N PHE A 23 3.03 10.06 8.37
CA PHE A 23 1.57 9.95 8.31
C PHE A 23 0.86 10.61 9.48
N LYS A 24 1.55 10.89 10.60
CA LYS A 24 0.97 11.61 11.75
C LYS A 24 0.23 12.91 11.38
N PRO A 25 0.74 13.79 10.50
CA PRO A 25 0.01 14.99 10.08
C PRO A 25 -1.30 14.68 9.34
N LEU A 26 -1.32 13.62 8.51
CA LEU A 26 -2.52 13.19 7.81
C LEU A 26 -3.57 12.65 8.78
N GLY A 27 -3.16 11.87 9.78
CA GLY A 27 -4.07 11.38 10.82
C GLY A 27 -4.73 12.52 11.57
N ALA A 28 -3.93 13.47 12.08
CA ALA A 28 -4.45 14.64 12.78
C ALA A 28 -5.43 15.47 11.93
N TYR A 29 -5.13 15.62 10.63
CA TYR A 29 -6.04 16.28 9.70
C TYR A 29 -7.36 15.52 9.55
N LEU A 30 -7.32 14.20 9.36
CA LEU A 30 -8.52 13.37 9.24
C LEU A 30 -9.33 13.37 10.54
N GLU A 31 -8.68 13.29 11.72
CA GLU A 31 -9.36 13.39 13.02
C GLU A 31 -10.17 14.68 13.13
N GLN A 32 -9.54 15.82 12.78
CA GLN A 32 -10.19 17.12 12.83
C GLN A 32 -11.36 17.23 11.85
N ARG A 33 -11.23 16.66 10.65
CA ARG A 33 -12.25 16.78 9.59
C ARG A 33 -13.41 15.80 9.77
N LEU A 34 -13.16 14.63 10.34
CA LEU A 34 -14.17 13.59 10.56
C LEU A 34 -14.84 13.71 11.94
N GLY A 35 -14.22 14.42 12.90
CA GLY A 35 -14.73 14.55 14.26
C GLY A 35 -14.67 13.25 15.05
N MET A 36 -13.78 12.33 14.66
CA MET A 36 -13.59 11.03 15.30
C MET A 36 -12.11 10.68 15.35
N LYS A 37 -11.74 9.78 16.28
CA LYS A 37 -10.36 9.31 16.42
C LYS A 37 -9.90 8.61 15.13
N VAL A 38 -8.66 8.80 14.72
CA VAL A 38 -8.06 8.14 13.55
C VAL A 38 -6.71 7.60 13.97
N GLU A 39 -6.56 6.28 13.91
CA GLU A 39 -5.31 5.61 14.25
C GLU A 39 -4.65 4.99 13.02
N PHE A 40 -3.32 5.07 12.96
CA PHE A 40 -2.53 4.32 11.99
C PHE A 40 -2.09 3.01 12.59
N VAL A 41 -2.54 1.91 12.00
CA VAL A 41 -2.16 0.56 12.43
C VAL A 41 -1.02 0.05 11.56
N PRO A 42 0.12 -0.36 12.15
CA PRO A 42 1.17 -1.02 11.40
C PRO A 42 0.69 -2.42 10.99
N VAL A 43 0.75 -2.72 9.69
CA VAL A 43 0.43 -4.04 9.14
C VAL A 43 1.71 -4.63 8.54
N ALA A 44 1.92 -5.94 8.71
CA ALA A 44 3.20 -6.60 8.48
C ALA A 44 3.60 -6.62 6.98
N ASP A 45 2.66 -6.95 6.11
CA ASP A 45 2.86 -7.14 4.67
C ASP A 45 1.57 -6.86 3.88
N TYR A 46 1.62 -7.04 2.55
CA TYR A 46 0.50 -6.79 1.65
C TYR A 46 -0.71 -7.71 1.87
N PRO A 47 -0.55 -9.06 1.96
CA PRO A 47 -1.67 -9.94 2.26
C PRO A 47 -2.38 -9.56 3.57
N ALA A 48 -1.63 -9.19 4.61
CA ALA A 48 -2.23 -8.80 5.89
C ALA A 48 -3.14 -7.57 5.78
N VAL A 49 -2.81 -6.60 4.90
CA VAL A 49 -3.69 -5.44 4.64
C VAL A 49 -4.98 -5.90 3.97
N VAL A 50 -4.89 -6.77 2.96
CA VAL A 50 -6.06 -7.31 2.24
C VAL A 50 -6.98 -8.05 3.21
N GLU A 51 -6.43 -8.92 4.04
CA GLU A 51 -7.19 -9.66 5.07
C GLU A 51 -7.83 -8.72 6.09
N ALA A 52 -7.10 -7.71 6.54
CA ALA A 52 -7.60 -6.79 7.56
C ALA A 52 -8.73 -5.90 7.04
N LEU A 53 -8.69 -5.46 5.77
CA LEU A 53 -9.84 -4.81 5.12
C LEU A 53 -11.01 -5.77 4.94
N ALA A 54 -10.75 -7.00 4.51
CA ALA A 54 -11.80 -8.00 4.29
C ALA A 54 -12.48 -8.50 5.57
N THR A 55 -11.88 -8.26 6.73
CA THR A 55 -12.41 -8.66 8.05
C THR A 55 -12.86 -7.47 8.90
N ASP A 56 -13.05 -6.29 8.29
CA ASP A 56 -13.46 -5.04 8.96
C ASP A 56 -12.54 -4.64 10.13
N ARG A 57 -11.28 -5.07 10.11
CA ARG A 57 -10.24 -4.63 11.07
C ARG A 57 -9.60 -3.31 10.65
N LEU A 58 -9.78 -2.92 9.39
CA LEU A 58 -9.35 -1.67 8.81
C LEU A 58 -10.47 -1.09 7.96
N ASP A 59 -10.62 0.23 8.01
CA ASP A 59 -11.64 0.96 7.27
C ASP A 59 -11.08 1.62 6.01
N MET A 60 -9.79 1.97 6.04
CA MET A 60 -9.10 2.64 4.94
C MET A 60 -7.66 2.10 4.80
N ALA A 61 -7.15 2.10 3.57
CA ALA A 61 -5.78 1.67 3.28
C ALA A 61 -5.19 2.43 2.11
N TRP A 62 -3.89 2.70 2.17
CA TRP A 62 -3.13 3.10 0.99
C TRP A 62 -2.68 1.85 0.22
N LEU A 63 -3.37 1.51 -0.85
CA LEU A 63 -3.11 0.32 -1.65
C LEU A 63 -2.36 0.64 -2.96
N GLY A 64 -1.64 -0.35 -3.47
CA GLY A 64 -1.21 -0.38 -4.86
C GLY A 64 -2.32 -0.94 -5.75
N GLY A 65 -2.17 -0.84 -7.07
CA GLY A 65 -3.20 -1.29 -8.01
C GLY A 65 -3.56 -2.77 -7.87
N PHE A 66 -2.56 -3.65 -7.72
CA PHE A 66 -2.79 -5.08 -7.54
C PHE A 66 -3.52 -5.41 -6.24
N THR A 67 -3.08 -4.83 -5.12
CA THR A 67 -3.69 -5.10 -3.81
C THR A 67 -5.09 -4.51 -3.70
N PHE A 68 -5.39 -3.39 -4.36
CA PHE A 68 -6.78 -2.90 -4.48
C PHE A 68 -7.68 -3.92 -5.17
N VAL A 69 -7.26 -4.47 -6.32
CA VAL A 69 -8.04 -5.50 -7.04
C VAL A 69 -8.25 -6.74 -6.19
N GLN A 70 -7.25 -7.16 -5.40
CA GLN A 70 -7.42 -8.30 -4.48
C GLN A 70 -8.48 -8.02 -3.40
N VAL A 71 -8.50 -6.82 -2.82
CA VAL A 71 -9.53 -6.43 -1.83
C VAL A 71 -10.90 -6.43 -2.50
N ASP A 72 -11.03 -5.79 -3.66
CA ASP A 72 -12.32 -5.70 -4.38
C ASP A 72 -12.88 -7.07 -4.75
N LEU A 73 -12.05 -7.97 -5.27
CA LEU A 73 -12.45 -9.35 -5.55
C LEU A 73 -12.86 -10.13 -4.29
N LYS A 74 -12.28 -9.79 -3.14
CA LYS A 74 -12.53 -10.49 -1.88
C LYS A 74 -13.76 -9.97 -1.13
N THR A 75 -14.00 -8.67 -1.15
CA THR A 75 -15.08 -8.04 -0.38
C THR A 75 -16.29 -7.66 -1.24
N GLY A 76 -16.10 -7.44 -2.54
CA GLY A 76 -17.13 -7.02 -3.48
C GLY A 76 -17.68 -5.60 -3.24
N ASN A 77 -17.07 -4.84 -2.33
CA ASN A 77 -17.54 -3.53 -1.90
C ASN A 77 -16.41 -2.52 -1.64
N ALA A 78 -15.21 -2.79 -2.16
CA ALA A 78 -14.07 -1.90 -1.97
C ALA A 78 -14.29 -0.59 -2.75
N VAL A 79 -14.19 0.55 -2.06
CA VAL A 79 -14.44 1.87 -2.68
C VAL A 79 -13.12 2.60 -2.90
N PRO A 80 -12.71 2.89 -4.17
CA PRO A 80 -11.56 3.73 -4.43
C PRO A 80 -11.91 5.19 -4.09
N LEU A 81 -11.17 5.80 -3.18
CA LEU A 81 -11.45 7.17 -2.72
C LEU A 81 -10.65 8.22 -3.50
N VAL A 82 -9.33 8.06 -3.55
CA VAL A 82 -8.39 9.01 -4.16
C VAL A 82 -7.17 8.28 -4.68
N GLN A 83 -6.51 8.85 -5.69
CA GLN A 83 -5.21 8.42 -6.18
C GLN A 83 -4.33 9.64 -6.45
N ARG A 84 -3.00 9.51 -6.41
CA ARG A 84 -2.12 10.58 -6.89
C ARG A 84 -2.07 10.55 -8.41
N GLU A 85 -1.88 11.71 -9.04
CA GLU A 85 -1.72 11.81 -10.50
C GLU A 85 -0.55 10.95 -11.03
N GLN A 86 0.49 10.77 -10.21
CA GLN A 86 1.67 9.98 -10.54
C GLN A 86 1.36 8.47 -10.56
N ASP A 87 0.43 7.99 -9.73
CA ASP A 87 0.07 6.57 -9.65
C ASP A 87 -0.61 6.09 -10.94
N ALA A 88 -1.32 6.99 -11.63
CA ALA A 88 -1.96 6.71 -12.92
C ALA A 88 -0.95 6.45 -14.07
N LYS A 89 0.31 6.85 -13.90
CA LYS A 89 1.38 6.70 -14.90
C LYS A 89 2.60 5.95 -14.34
N PHE A 90 2.41 5.20 -13.26
CA PHE A 90 3.50 4.50 -12.59
C PHE A 90 4.17 3.48 -13.53
N THR A 91 5.50 3.40 -13.49
CA THR A 91 6.29 2.44 -14.26
C THR A 91 7.27 1.72 -13.36
N SER A 92 7.47 0.43 -13.63
CA SER A 92 8.51 -0.37 -12.96
C SER A 92 9.84 -0.22 -13.70
N LYS A 93 10.94 -0.13 -12.95
CA LYS A 93 12.29 -0.07 -13.51
C LYS A 93 13.09 -1.28 -13.05
N PHE A 94 13.80 -1.89 -13.98
CA PHE A 94 14.74 -2.98 -13.71
C PHE A 94 16.15 -2.41 -13.90
N ILE A 95 17.01 -2.60 -12.90
CA ILE A 95 18.39 -2.10 -12.91
C ILE A 95 19.35 -3.27 -12.77
N THR A 96 20.49 -3.17 -13.45
CA THR A 96 21.53 -4.19 -13.45
C THR A 96 22.89 -3.50 -13.58
N SER A 97 23.90 -4.08 -12.93
CA SER A 97 25.31 -3.70 -13.14
C SER A 97 25.99 -4.54 -14.22
N ASP A 98 25.32 -5.59 -14.71
CA ASP A 98 25.81 -6.46 -15.78
C ASP A 98 25.67 -5.76 -17.15
N PRO A 99 26.78 -5.41 -17.82
CA PRO A 99 26.74 -4.69 -19.09
C PRO A 99 26.22 -5.54 -20.26
N ASP A 100 26.13 -6.87 -20.10
CA ASP A 100 25.61 -7.76 -21.13
C ASP A 100 24.07 -7.79 -21.16
N VAL A 101 23.40 -7.29 -20.12
CA VAL A 101 21.94 -7.16 -20.08
C VAL A 101 21.50 -5.87 -20.77
N LYS A 102 20.92 -5.98 -21.96
CA LYS A 102 20.44 -4.83 -22.76
C LYS A 102 18.93 -4.83 -22.94
N THR A 103 18.31 -5.99 -22.74
CA THR A 103 16.87 -6.21 -22.90
C THR A 103 16.34 -7.03 -21.73
N LEU A 104 15.01 -7.04 -21.55
CA LEU A 104 14.38 -7.90 -20.54
C LEU A 104 14.59 -9.39 -20.82
N ALA A 105 14.76 -9.78 -22.08
CA ALA A 105 15.02 -11.17 -22.46
C ALA A 105 16.37 -11.67 -21.91
N ASP A 106 17.35 -10.77 -21.79
CA ASP A 106 18.70 -11.09 -21.29
C ASP A 106 18.71 -11.42 -19.79
N LEU A 107 17.61 -11.11 -19.07
CA LEU A 107 17.44 -11.48 -17.66
C LEU A 107 17.13 -12.97 -17.49
N LYS A 108 16.75 -13.68 -18.56
CA LYS A 108 16.38 -15.10 -18.48
C LYS A 108 17.57 -15.94 -18.00
N GLY A 109 17.36 -16.71 -16.93
CA GLY A 109 18.38 -17.57 -16.35
C GLY A 109 19.39 -16.86 -15.43
N LYS A 110 19.27 -15.54 -15.24
CA LYS A 110 20.05 -14.79 -14.25
C LYS A 110 19.34 -14.77 -12.89
N THR A 111 20.11 -14.54 -11.83
CA THR A 111 19.54 -14.28 -10.50
C THR A 111 18.77 -12.97 -10.53
N PHE A 112 17.50 -13.02 -10.13
CA PHE A 112 16.59 -11.89 -10.15
C PHE A 112 15.88 -11.77 -8.81
N ALA A 113 15.80 -10.56 -8.25
CA ALA A 113 15.08 -10.26 -7.03
C ALA A 113 13.84 -9.41 -7.35
N PHE A 114 12.66 -9.92 -6.99
CA PHE A 114 11.42 -9.15 -7.04
C PHE A 114 11.24 -8.38 -5.73
N GLY A 115 10.48 -7.28 -5.80
CA GLY A 115 9.91 -6.66 -4.60
C GLY A 115 8.84 -7.56 -3.96
N SER A 116 8.26 -7.11 -2.84
CA SER A 116 7.13 -7.80 -2.23
C SER A 116 5.88 -7.74 -3.11
N GLY A 117 5.20 -8.88 -3.24
CA GLY A 117 3.93 -9.05 -3.94
C GLY A 117 2.75 -9.19 -3.01
#